data_AF-A0A519MZL7-F1
#
_entry.id   AF-A0A519MZL7-F1
#
_cell.length_a   1.000
_cell.length_b   1.000
_cell.length_c   1.000
_cell.angle_alpha   90.00
_cell.angle_beta   90.00
_cell.angle_gamma   90.00
#
_symmetry.space_group_name_H-M   'P 1'
#
loop_
_entity.id
_entity.type
_entity.pdbx_description
1 polymer ?
#
loop_
_entity_poly.entity_id
_entity_poly.type
_entity_poly.pdbx_seq_one_letter_code
_entity_poly.pdbx_strand_id
1 'polypeptide(L)'
;MTRFSFFISILAFQNNLIGQECKIPPTLETELAYVSTTASFGEKDFYRINTLLFELQADSLKTLPYCPSYSDNIRRLFDSENPNKRVLAYRLIGSAKDPAFNVELRNRLKSDENSLLKTWSAIAVLENDCASASDDIFRLLSAPPEGLPGDVLINMYARCDQDAVKKTCWKFVDSPVRSEQIIAIQCLSTFGTDKELQAKLMEFLNTWEGDYKGWVIAAMAMQHMGNLSPFLKKYAEVENLRDVVIRALLHSPTKADVALAKQLEKEKK
;
A
#
# COMPACT_ATOMS: atom_id res chain seq x y z
N MET A 1 -20.63 28.37 -55.03
CA MET A 1 -19.21 28.24 -55.40
C MET A 1 -18.39 29.01 -54.39
N THR A 2 -17.26 28.42 -53.96
CA THR A 2 -16.09 29.01 -53.26
C THR A 2 -16.31 29.60 -51.86
N ARG A 3 -15.48 29.36 -50.84
CA ARG A 3 -14.38 28.42 -50.58
C ARG A 3 -14.07 28.53 -49.06
N PHE A 4 -13.59 27.43 -48.50
CA PHE A 4 -13.00 27.23 -47.17
C PHE A 4 -12.15 28.40 -46.64
N SER A 5 -12.23 28.67 -45.33
CA SER A 5 -11.07 28.79 -44.44
C SER A 5 -11.50 28.71 -42.97
N PHE A 6 -11.46 27.49 -42.44
CA PHE A 6 -11.37 27.19 -41.02
C PHE A 6 -9.93 27.51 -40.57
N PHE A 7 -9.73 28.58 -39.81
CA PHE A 7 -8.50 28.73 -39.03
C PHE A 7 -8.76 28.16 -37.64
N ILE A 8 -8.31 26.94 -37.45
CA ILE A 8 -8.17 26.30 -36.15
C ILE A 8 -6.95 26.93 -35.49
N SER A 9 -7.19 27.75 -34.47
CA SER A 9 -6.14 28.19 -33.53
C SER A 9 -5.81 27.03 -32.58
N ILE A 10 -5.01 26.07 -33.05
CA ILE A 10 -4.23 25.20 -32.17
C ILE A 10 -2.91 25.93 -31.92
N LEU A 11 -2.79 26.57 -30.76
CA LEU A 11 -1.52 26.91 -30.12
C LEU A 11 -1.82 27.56 -28.77
N ALA A 12 -1.77 26.75 -27.71
CA ALA A 12 -1.25 27.08 -26.37
C ALA A 12 -1.71 26.03 -25.34
N PHE A 13 -1.32 24.77 -25.54
CA PHE A 13 -1.15 23.81 -24.44
C PHE A 13 0.33 23.43 -24.39
N GLN A 14 1.19 24.44 -24.28
CA GLN A 14 2.56 24.30 -23.84
C GLN A 14 2.81 25.47 -22.90
N ASN A 15 2.53 25.27 -21.61
CA ASN A 15 3.14 26.02 -20.51
C ASN A 15 2.61 25.48 -19.19
N ASN A 16 3.26 24.42 -18.71
CA ASN A 16 3.41 24.11 -17.28
C ASN A 16 4.67 23.25 -17.03
N LEU A 17 5.71 23.39 -17.87
CA LEU A 17 7.02 22.75 -17.69
C LEU A 17 8.13 23.78 -17.46
N ILE A 18 7.78 24.91 -16.83
CA ILE A 18 8.74 25.96 -16.47
C ILE A 18 9.17 25.71 -15.02
N GLY A 19 10.40 25.23 -14.83
CA GLY A 19 11.23 25.68 -13.70
C GLY A 19 11.57 24.70 -12.57
N GLN A 20 11.53 23.38 -12.75
CA GLN A 20 12.26 22.51 -11.82
C GLN A 20 13.67 22.27 -12.36
N GLU A 21 14.65 22.96 -11.77
CA GLU A 21 16.06 22.69 -12.04
C GLU A 21 16.38 21.25 -11.63
N CYS A 22 16.99 20.49 -12.54
CA CYS A 22 17.55 19.18 -12.20
C CYS A 22 18.54 19.34 -11.03
N LYS A 23 18.28 18.63 -9.93
CA LYS A 23 19.19 18.53 -8.79
C LYS A 23 19.38 17.08 -8.44
N ILE A 24 20.45 16.50 -8.97
CA ILE A 24 20.92 15.19 -8.55
C ILE A 24 22.06 15.35 -7.54
N PRO A 25 22.00 14.71 -6.36
CA PRO A 25 23.14 14.66 -5.45
C PRO A 25 24.36 14.06 -6.17
N PRO A 26 25.54 14.69 -6.14
CA PRO A 26 26.72 14.20 -6.89
C PRO A 26 27.11 12.75 -6.56
N THR A 27 26.91 12.35 -5.30
CA THR A 27 27.11 10.96 -4.86
C THR A 27 26.16 10.01 -5.57
N LEU A 28 24.88 10.36 -5.66
CA LEU A 28 23.88 9.56 -6.37
C LEU A 28 24.16 9.52 -7.88
N GLU A 29 24.56 10.64 -8.48
CA GLU A 29 24.92 10.68 -9.90
C GLU A 29 26.08 9.74 -10.23
N THR A 30 27.11 9.73 -9.37
CA THR A 30 28.25 8.81 -9.49
C THR A 30 27.81 7.35 -9.39
N GLU A 31 26.94 7.04 -8.43
CA GLU A 31 26.40 5.68 -8.27
C GLU A 31 25.53 5.26 -9.46
N LEU A 32 24.67 6.13 -9.99
CA LEU A 32 23.85 5.81 -11.17
C LEU A 32 24.70 5.50 -12.39
N ALA A 33 25.77 6.28 -12.63
CA ALA A 33 26.71 6.03 -13.72
C ALA A 33 27.41 4.67 -13.56
N TYR A 34 27.83 4.33 -12.33
CA TYR A 34 28.45 3.05 -12.00
C TYR A 34 27.49 1.86 -12.23
N VAL A 35 26.28 1.89 -11.66
CA VAL A 35 25.35 0.75 -11.75
C VAL A 35 24.89 0.48 -13.18
N SER A 36 24.74 1.55 -13.96
CA SER A 36 24.22 1.45 -15.32
C SER A 36 25.22 0.86 -16.30
N THR A 37 26.51 0.80 -15.93
CA THR A 37 27.58 0.28 -16.78
C THR A 37 28.22 -0.99 -16.24
N THR A 38 28.19 -1.22 -14.93
CA THR A 38 28.78 -2.44 -14.33
C THR A 38 28.03 -3.71 -14.72
N ALA A 39 28.74 -4.74 -15.15
CA ALA A 39 28.15 -6.06 -15.42
C ALA A 39 27.83 -6.82 -14.12
N SER A 40 28.69 -6.69 -13.11
CA SER A 40 28.50 -7.27 -11.78
C SER A 40 27.86 -6.23 -10.86
N PHE A 41 26.55 -6.37 -10.61
CA PHE A 41 25.84 -5.61 -9.58
C PHE A 41 25.29 -6.59 -8.55
N GLY A 42 25.99 -6.66 -7.42
CA GLY A 42 25.70 -7.61 -6.35
C GLY A 42 24.93 -7.00 -5.20
N GLU A 43 24.68 -7.83 -4.19
CA GLU A 43 24.01 -7.43 -2.95
C GLU A 43 24.74 -6.30 -2.20
N LYS A 44 26.09 -6.31 -2.19
CA LYS A 44 26.89 -5.24 -1.57
C LYS A 44 26.69 -3.88 -2.24
N ASP A 45 26.62 -3.87 -3.57
CA ASP A 45 26.37 -2.65 -4.34
C ASP A 45 24.95 -2.14 -4.11
N PHE A 46 23.99 -3.07 -4.10
CA PHE A 46 22.62 -2.77 -3.74
C PHE A 46 22.53 -2.09 -2.37
N TYR A 47 23.08 -2.69 -1.31
CA TYR A 47 23.00 -2.10 0.02
C TYR A 47 23.68 -0.74 0.12
N ARG A 48 24.85 -0.56 -0.50
CA ARG A 48 25.57 0.73 -0.52
C ARG A 48 24.67 1.85 -1.06
N ILE A 49 24.03 1.62 -2.21
CA ILE A 49 23.19 2.63 -2.86
C ILE A 49 21.85 2.77 -2.15
N ASN A 50 21.30 1.66 -1.65
CA ASN A 50 20.06 1.62 -0.90
C ASN A 50 20.18 2.43 0.42
N THR A 51 21.34 2.40 1.07
CA THR A 51 21.66 3.25 2.23
C THR A 51 21.76 4.71 1.82
N LEU A 52 22.46 5.02 0.72
CA LEU A 52 22.53 6.40 0.19
C LEU A 52 21.11 6.96 -0.07
N LEU A 53 20.24 6.20 -0.72
CA LEU A 53 18.86 6.61 -0.97
C LEU A 53 18.00 6.76 0.30
N PHE A 54 18.44 6.21 1.44
CA PHE A 54 17.76 6.40 2.72
C PHE A 54 18.22 7.69 3.40
N GLU A 55 19.50 8.02 3.28
CA GLU A 55 20.09 9.26 3.77
C GLU A 55 19.60 10.49 2.98
N LEU A 56 19.32 10.31 1.68
CA LEU A 56 18.73 11.32 0.83
C LEU A 56 17.23 11.45 1.16
N GLN A 57 16.81 12.64 1.61
CA GLN A 57 15.40 12.92 1.91
C GLN A 57 14.55 12.79 0.64
N ALA A 58 13.35 12.22 0.74
CA ALA A 58 12.48 11.96 -0.41
C ALA A 58 12.22 13.21 -1.28
N ASP A 59 12.09 14.39 -0.67
CA ASP A 59 11.88 15.65 -1.40
C ASP A 59 13.07 16.04 -2.28
N SER A 60 14.29 15.65 -1.91
CA SER A 60 15.49 15.91 -2.71
C SER A 60 15.53 15.11 -4.01
N LEU A 61 14.75 14.03 -4.11
CA LEU A 61 14.76 13.11 -5.24
C LEU A 61 13.64 13.38 -6.25
N LYS A 62 12.64 14.20 -5.92
CA LYS A 62 11.51 14.53 -6.80
C LYS A 62 11.91 15.24 -8.11
N THR A 63 13.11 15.81 -8.17
CA THR A 63 13.62 16.47 -9.38
C THR A 63 14.40 15.55 -10.31
N LEU A 64 14.66 14.29 -9.90
CA LEU A 64 15.37 13.31 -10.71
C LEU A 64 14.79 13.12 -12.13
N PRO A 65 13.45 13.12 -12.36
CA PRO A 65 12.92 12.93 -13.71
C PRO A 65 13.35 14.00 -14.72
N TYR A 66 13.81 15.16 -14.25
CA TYR A 66 14.34 16.25 -15.09
C TYR A 66 15.84 16.16 -15.34
N CYS A 67 16.53 15.18 -14.73
CA CYS A 67 17.96 15.00 -14.84
C CYS A 67 18.32 14.01 -15.97
N PRO A 68 19.14 14.41 -16.96
CA PRO A 68 19.59 13.51 -18.02
C PRO A 68 20.24 12.23 -17.49
N SER A 69 21.08 12.34 -16.46
CA SER A 69 21.73 11.19 -15.83
C SER A 69 20.74 10.22 -15.18
N TYR A 70 19.55 10.65 -14.78
CA TYR A 70 18.49 9.74 -14.38
C TYR A 70 17.79 9.13 -15.59
N SER A 71 17.28 9.96 -16.52
CA SER A 71 16.48 9.49 -17.66
C SER A 71 17.25 8.51 -18.55
N ASP A 72 18.55 8.75 -18.76
CA ASP A 72 19.40 7.94 -19.62
C ASP A 72 19.66 6.55 -19.05
N ASN A 73 19.54 6.41 -17.73
CA ASN A 73 19.92 5.20 -16.99
C ASN A 73 18.70 4.42 -16.49
N ILE A 74 17.64 5.10 -16.06
CA ILE A 74 16.53 4.46 -15.33
C ILE A 74 15.85 3.36 -16.15
N ARG A 75 15.65 3.56 -17.45
CA ARG A 75 15.05 2.53 -18.32
C ARG A 75 15.93 1.29 -18.43
N ARG A 76 17.25 1.47 -18.53
CA ARG A 76 18.22 0.35 -18.57
C ARG A 76 18.21 -0.45 -17.27
N LEU A 77 18.07 0.22 -16.13
CA LEU A 77 17.96 -0.45 -14.83
C LEU A 77 16.62 -1.18 -14.69
N PHE A 78 15.52 -0.55 -15.12
CA PHE A 78 14.16 -1.09 -15.06
C PHE A 78 13.99 -2.35 -15.92
N ASP A 79 14.62 -2.39 -17.10
CA ASP A 79 14.55 -3.52 -18.02
C ASP A 79 15.70 -4.54 -17.83
N SER A 80 16.48 -4.42 -16.75
CA SER A 80 17.64 -5.29 -16.51
C SER A 80 17.25 -6.72 -16.16
N GLU A 81 17.98 -7.70 -16.69
CA GLU A 81 17.88 -9.09 -16.25
C GLU A 81 18.31 -9.27 -14.79
N ASN A 82 19.17 -8.39 -14.27
CA ASN A 82 19.63 -8.42 -12.88
C ASN A 82 18.52 -7.90 -11.94
N PRO A 83 17.98 -8.74 -11.03
CA PRO A 83 16.88 -8.35 -10.16
C PRO A 83 17.26 -7.22 -9.19
N ASN A 84 18.51 -7.15 -8.72
CA ASN A 84 18.94 -6.07 -7.81
C ASN A 84 18.94 -4.71 -8.53
N LYS A 85 19.27 -4.68 -9.83
CA LYS A 85 19.17 -3.45 -10.63
C LYS A 85 17.72 -3.01 -10.83
N ARG A 86 16.82 -3.97 -11.09
CA ARG A 86 15.37 -3.69 -11.16
C ARG A 86 14.81 -3.16 -9.84
N VAL A 87 15.17 -3.79 -8.72
CA VAL A 87 14.78 -3.30 -7.39
C VAL A 87 15.24 -1.86 -7.17
N LEU A 88 16.50 -1.55 -7.49
CA LEU A 88 17.02 -0.19 -7.40
C LEU A 88 16.24 0.78 -8.30
N ALA A 89 15.90 0.37 -9.52
CA ALA A 89 15.08 1.17 -10.43
C ALA A 89 13.71 1.49 -9.82
N TYR A 90 13.00 0.48 -9.30
CA TYR A 90 11.68 0.68 -8.69
C TYR A 90 11.75 1.65 -7.51
N ARG A 91 12.76 1.50 -6.66
CA ARG A 91 12.99 2.40 -5.53
C ARG A 91 13.23 3.84 -6.02
N LEU A 92 14.11 4.03 -7.00
CA LEU A 92 14.41 5.36 -7.57
C LEU A 92 13.16 5.99 -8.19
N ILE A 93 12.37 5.25 -8.96
CA ILE A 93 11.13 5.71 -9.58
C ILE A 93 10.12 6.16 -8.50
N GLY A 94 9.95 5.36 -7.44
CA GLY A 94 9.06 5.71 -6.32
C GLY A 94 9.53 6.95 -5.57
N SER A 95 10.83 7.04 -5.26
CA SER A 95 11.40 8.21 -4.59
C SER A 95 11.35 9.48 -5.44
N ALA A 96 11.53 9.33 -6.76
CA ALA A 96 11.47 10.41 -7.73
C ALA A 96 10.05 10.88 -8.03
N LYS A 97 9.02 10.12 -7.61
CA LYS A 97 7.63 10.31 -8.02
C LYS A 97 7.46 10.34 -9.54
N ASP A 98 8.25 9.53 -10.27
CA ASP A 98 8.24 9.53 -11.73
C ASP A 98 6.99 8.80 -12.27
N PRO A 99 6.02 9.52 -12.87
CA PRO A 99 4.80 8.92 -13.36
C PRO A 99 4.99 8.15 -14.68
N ALA A 100 6.11 8.34 -15.38
CA ALA A 100 6.36 7.74 -16.69
C ALA A 100 6.40 6.20 -16.65
N PHE A 101 6.60 5.62 -15.46
CA PHE A 101 6.69 4.18 -15.24
C PHE A 101 5.47 3.58 -14.55
N ASN A 102 4.42 4.35 -14.25
CA ASN A 102 3.27 3.87 -13.47
C ASN A 102 2.58 2.66 -14.11
N VAL A 103 2.40 2.68 -15.43
CA VAL A 103 1.77 1.57 -16.17
C VAL A 103 2.63 0.31 -16.08
N GLU A 104 3.92 0.43 -16.35
CA GLU A 104 4.84 -0.70 -16.28
C GLU A 104 4.99 -1.23 -14.86
N LEU A 105 5.12 -0.39 -13.84
CA LEU A 105 5.18 -0.81 -12.44
C LEU A 105 3.93 -1.59 -12.02
N ARG A 106 2.73 -1.16 -12.44
CA ARG A 106 1.51 -1.94 -12.18
C ARG A 106 1.54 -3.31 -12.84
N ASN A 107 2.06 -3.40 -14.06
CA ASN A 107 2.25 -4.69 -14.73
C ASN A 107 3.25 -5.58 -13.97
N ARG A 108 4.33 -4.98 -13.44
CA ARG A 108 5.35 -5.67 -12.64
C ARG A 108 4.82 -6.28 -11.35
N LEU A 109 3.81 -5.68 -10.70
CA LEU A 109 3.13 -6.30 -9.53
C LEU A 109 2.63 -7.72 -9.83
N LYS A 110 2.18 -7.95 -11.07
CA LYS A 110 1.63 -9.22 -11.53
C LYS A 110 2.74 -10.14 -12.06
N SER A 111 3.66 -9.60 -12.87
CA SER A 111 4.61 -10.39 -13.65
C SER A 111 5.95 -10.69 -12.98
N ASP A 112 6.40 -9.91 -11.99
CA ASP A 112 7.73 -10.12 -11.41
C ASP A 112 7.82 -11.45 -10.65
N GLU A 113 9.00 -12.04 -10.68
CA GLU A 113 9.22 -13.44 -10.32
C GLU A 113 9.38 -13.67 -8.82
N ASN A 114 9.80 -12.67 -8.05
CA ASN A 114 10.10 -12.80 -6.63
C ASN A 114 9.43 -11.71 -5.78
N SER A 115 9.31 -11.99 -4.48
CA SER A 115 8.65 -11.12 -3.52
C SER A 115 9.38 -9.80 -3.30
N LEU A 116 10.72 -9.76 -3.42
CA LEU A 116 11.49 -8.52 -3.28
C LEU A 116 11.14 -7.52 -4.38
N LEU A 117 11.12 -7.96 -5.63
CA LEU A 117 10.74 -7.13 -6.79
C LEU A 117 9.30 -6.64 -6.66
N LYS A 118 8.36 -7.55 -6.33
CA LYS A 118 6.95 -7.18 -6.11
C LYS A 118 6.79 -6.17 -4.98
N THR A 119 7.56 -6.32 -3.90
CA THR A 119 7.54 -5.38 -2.76
C THR A 119 7.96 -3.98 -3.20
N TRP A 120 9.10 -3.85 -3.89
CA TRP A 120 9.59 -2.54 -4.31
C TRP A 120 8.76 -1.92 -5.43
N SER A 121 8.20 -2.74 -6.32
CA SER A 121 7.21 -2.29 -7.30
C SER A 121 5.93 -1.79 -6.60
N ALA A 122 5.44 -2.50 -5.57
CA ALA A 122 4.27 -2.09 -4.80
C ALA A 122 4.52 -0.76 -4.06
N ILE A 123 5.68 -0.62 -3.42
CA ILE A 123 6.10 0.64 -2.78
C ILE A 123 6.12 1.78 -3.81
N ALA A 124 6.73 1.58 -4.98
CA ALA A 124 6.79 2.61 -6.01
C ALA A 124 5.39 3.02 -6.50
N VAL A 125 4.48 2.05 -6.70
CA VAL A 125 3.09 2.33 -7.11
C VAL A 125 2.32 3.04 -6.00
N LEU A 126 2.46 2.62 -4.74
CA LEU A 126 1.85 3.28 -3.57
C LEU A 126 2.28 4.75 -3.46
N GLU A 127 3.53 5.03 -3.80
CA GLU A 127 4.10 6.37 -3.77
C GLU A 127 3.66 7.22 -4.99
N ASN A 128 3.48 6.62 -6.17
CA ASN A 128 3.32 7.38 -7.43
C ASN A 128 1.92 7.39 -8.04
N ASP A 129 1.13 6.32 -7.86
CA ASP A 129 -0.15 6.11 -8.57
C ASP A 129 -1.17 5.34 -7.72
N CYS A 130 -1.16 5.56 -6.40
CA CYS A 130 -1.99 4.75 -5.51
C CYS A 130 -3.48 4.77 -5.88
N ALA A 131 -4.00 5.95 -6.24
CA ALA A 131 -5.40 6.13 -6.60
C ALA A 131 -5.83 5.23 -7.76
N SER A 132 -5.07 5.27 -8.87
CA SER A 132 -5.40 4.52 -10.08
C SER A 132 -5.05 3.03 -9.96
N ALA A 133 -4.12 2.69 -9.07
CA ALA A 133 -3.65 1.32 -8.87
C ALA A 133 -4.29 0.60 -7.68
N SER A 134 -5.21 1.25 -6.97
CA SER A 134 -5.75 0.80 -5.68
C SER A 134 -6.27 -0.64 -5.72
N ASP A 135 -7.06 -1.00 -6.74
CA ASP A 135 -7.56 -2.36 -6.97
C ASP A 135 -6.44 -3.41 -7.14
N ASP A 136 -5.36 -3.07 -7.86
CA ASP A 136 -4.26 -3.99 -8.14
C ASP A 136 -3.42 -4.22 -6.87
N ILE A 137 -3.15 -3.16 -6.11
CA ILE A 137 -2.47 -3.25 -4.82
C ILE A 137 -3.31 -4.05 -3.83
N PHE A 138 -4.61 -3.75 -3.73
CA PHE A 138 -5.53 -4.45 -2.84
C PHE A 138 -5.50 -5.98 -3.07
N ARG A 139 -5.54 -6.42 -4.34
CA ARG A 139 -5.46 -7.84 -4.68
C ARG A 139 -4.12 -8.46 -4.33
N LEU A 140 -3.01 -7.74 -4.54
CA LEU A 140 -1.68 -8.19 -4.11
C LEU A 140 -1.64 -8.43 -2.59
N LEU A 141 -2.23 -7.53 -1.81
CA LEU A 141 -2.27 -7.63 -0.34
C LEU A 141 -3.24 -8.69 0.17
N SER A 142 -4.28 -9.01 -0.60
CA SER A 142 -5.27 -10.04 -0.27
C SER A 142 -4.79 -11.46 -0.55
N ALA A 143 -3.76 -11.61 -1.39
CA ALA A 143 -3.12 -12.89 -1.66
C ALA A 143 -1.60 -12.68 -1.81
N PRO A 144 -0.91 -12.29 -0.72
CA PRO A 144 0.48 -11.92 -0.79
C PRO A 144 1.34 -13.15 -1.12
N PRO A 145 2.29 -13.05 -2.06
CA PRO A 145 3.27 -14.10 -2.27
C PRO A 145 4.16 -14.26 -1.02
N GLU A 146 4.73 -15.46 -0.85
CA GLU A 146 5.61 -15.74 0.29
C GLU A 146 6.78 -14.75 0.37
N GLY A 147 7.05 -14.25 1.58
CA GLY A 147 8.10 -13.27 1.84
C GLY A 147 7.76 -11.81 1.52
N LEU A 148 6.54 -11.50 1.05
CA LEU A 148 6.08 -10.11 0.91
C LEU A 148 5.76 -9.54 2.31
N PRO A 149 6.28 -8.35 2.70
CA PRO A 149 5.99 -7.72 3.99
C PRO A 149 4.59 -7.11 4.00
N GLY A 150 3.57 -7.96 4.04
CA GLY A 150 2.17 -7.57 3.88
C GLY A 150 1.69 -6.59 4.94
N ASP A 151 2.13 -6.72 6.19
CA ASP A 151 1.80 -5.81 7.29
C ASP A 151 2.29 -4.37 7.04
N VAL A 152 3.52 -4.22 6.55
CA VAL A 152 4.10 -2.92 6.17
C VAL A 152 3.32 -2.33 5.01
N LEU A 153 3.07 -3.11 3.96
CA LEU A 153 2.41 -2.63 2.75
C LEU A 153 0.93 -2.31 2.96
N ILE A 154 0.21 -3.05 3.82
CA ILE A 154 -1.18 -2.73 4.21
C ILE A 154 -1.22 -1.37 4.93
N ASN A 155 -0.27 -1.11 5.83
CA ASN A 155 -0.19 0.17 6.54
C ASN A 155 0.09 1.34 5.59
N MET A 156 0.96 1.14 4.59
CA MET A 156 1.21 2.13 3.54
C MET A 156 -0.01 2.35 2.66
N TYR A 157 -0.65 1.26 2.21
CA TYR A 157 -1.84 1.28 1.39
C TYR A 157 -2.99 2.04 2.08
N ALA A 158 -3.25 1.78 3.35
CA ALA A 158 -4.29 2.50 4.10
C ALA A 158 -4.08 4.03 4.20
N ARG A 159 -2.86 4.52 3.92
CA ARG A 159 -2.49 5.94 4.06
C ARG A 159 -2.25 6.68 2.75
N CYS A 160 -2.06 5.98 1.63
CA CYS A 160 -1.60 6.60 0.37
C CYS A 160 -2.64 7.58 -0.23
N ASP A 161 -3.89 7.14 -0.37
CA ASP A 161 -5.04 7.88 -0.90
C ASP A 161 -6.30 7.26 -0.28
N GLN A 162 -6.80 7.89 0.78
CA GLN A 162 -7.86 7.28 1.60
C GLN A 162 -9.16 7.11 0.84
N ASP A 163 -9.48 8.00 -0.11
CA ASP A 163 -10.73 7.93 -0.87
C ASP A 163 -10.70 6.79 -1.87
N ALA A 164 -9.58 6.63 -2.59
CA ALA A 164 -9.39 5.49 -3.48
C ALA A 164 -9.40 4.16 -2.70
N VAL A 165 -8.70 4.11 -1.57
CA VAL A 165 -8.65 2.90 -0.73
C VAL A 165 -10.03 2.55 -0.19
N LYS A 166 -10.79 3.52 0.36
CA LYS A 166 -12.16 3.30 0.83
C LYS A 166 -13.04 2.74 -0.28
N LYS A 167 -13.01 3.36 -1.47
CA LYS A 167 -13.78 2.92 -2.62
C LYS A 167 -13.46 1.48 -3.01
N THR A 168 -12.18 1.13 -3.05
CA THR A 168 -11.72 -0.23 -3.34
C THR A 168 -12.16 -1.21 -2.27
N CYS A 169 -11.96 -0.90 -0.99
CA CYS A 169 -12.35 -1.81 0.08
C CYS A 169 -13.86 -2.03 0.13
N TRP A 170 -14.68 -1.01 -0.09
CA TRP A 170 -16.14 -1.16 -0.21
C TRP A 170 -16.54 -2.01 -1.42
N LYS A 171 -15.81 -1.91 -2.53
CA LYS A 171 -16.02 -2.79 -3.70
C LYS A 171 -15.75 -4.26 -3.38
N PHE A 172 -14.76 -4.57 -2.55
CA PHE A 172 -14.33 -5.95 -2.25
C PHE A 172 -14.83 -6.50 -0.91
N VAL A 173 -15.53 -5.72 -0.09
CA VAL A 173 -16.06 -6.19 1.21
C VAL A 173 -16.98 -7.40 1.04
N ASP A 174 -17.73 -7.44 -0.06
CA ASP A 174 -18.63 -8.53 -0.45
C ASP A 174 -18.04 -9.52 -1.44
N SER A 175 -16.71 -9.53 -1.58
CA SER A 175 -16.03 -10.50 -2.42
C SER A 175 -16.33 -11.94 -1.97
N PRO A 176 -16.47 -12.90 -2.91
CA PRO A 176 -16.52 -14.32 -2.57
C PRO A 176 -15.19 -14.84 -1.99
N VAL A 177 -14.09 -14.08 -2.09
CA VAL A 177 -12.77 -14.44 -1.61
C VAL A 177 -12.57 -13.94 -0.18
N ARG A 178 -12.48 -14.85 0.79
CA ARG A 178 -12.39 -14.50 2.22
C ARG A 178 -11.22 -13.57 2.56
N SER A 179 -10.05 -13.76 1.94
CA SER A 179 -8.90 -12.91 2.20
C SER A 179 -9.12 -11.47 1.71
N GLU A 180 -9.81 -11.26 0.60
CA GLU A 180 -10.23 -9.93 0.14
C GLU A 180 -11.18 -9.29 1.15
N GLN A 181 -12.17 -10.04 1.67
CA GLN A 181 -13.06 -9.50 2.70
C GLN A 181 -12.31 -9.10 3.98
N ILE A 182 -11.32 -9.89 4.39
CA ILE A 182 -10.47 -9.59 5.56
C ILE A 182 -9.69 -8.29 5.34
N ILE A 183 -8.97 -8.15 4.22
CA ILE A 183 -8.21 -6.92 3.92
C ILE A 183 -9.15 -5.72 3.83
N ALA A 184 -10.33 -5.88 3.22
CA ALA A 184 -11.32 -4.81 3.11
C ALA A 184 -11.74 -4.28 4.50
N ILE A 185 -12.15 -5.17 5.43
CA ILE A 185 -12.57 -4.71 6.76
C ILE A 185 -11.40 -4.16 7.58
N GLN A 186 -10.19 -4.70 7.42
CA GLN A 186 -9.01 -4.17 8.11
C GLN A 186 -8.69 -2.75 7.67
N CYS A 187 -8.66 -2.49 6.36
CA CYS A 187 -8.42 -1.17 5.82
C CYS A 187 -9.56 -0.20 6.17
N LEU A 188 -10.82 -0.57 5.94
CA LEU A 188 -11.97 0.28 6.25
C LEU A 188 -12.00 0.68 7.73
N SER A 189 -11.64 -0.24 8.63
CA SER A 189 -11.60 0.02 10.06
C SER A 189 -10.59 1.09 10.49
N THR A 190 -9.62 1.47 9.65
CA THR A 190 -8.62 2.50 9.97
C THR A 190 -9.12 3.93 9.79
N PHE A 191 -10.22 4.14 9.06
CA PHE A 191 -10.68 5.49 8.67
C PHE A 191 -11.61 6.17 9.69
N GLY A 192 -11.76 5.57 10.87
CA GLY A 192 -12.68 6.04 11.92
C GLY A 192 -14.04 5.35 11.84
N THR A 193 -14.92 5.69 12.78
CA THR A 193 -16.22 5.03 12.98
C THR A 193 -17.16 5.21 11.80
N ASP A 194 -17.67 4.10 11.26
CA ASP A 194 -18.58 4.01 10.13
C ASP A 194 -19.74 3.05 10.43
N LYS A 195 -20.98 3.54 10.40
CA LYS A 195 -22.18 2.75 10.74
C LYS A 195 -22.46 1.64 9.72
N GLU A 196 -22.19 1.87 8.45
CA GLU A 196 -22.38 0.87 7.40
C GLU A 196 -21.38 -0.27 7.61
N LEU A 197 -20.13 0.06 7.93
CA LEU A 197 -19.11 -0.94 8.25
C LEU A 197 -19.49 -1.72 9.51
N GLN A 198 -19.96 -1.05 10.57
CA GLN A 198 -20.39 -1.73 11.79
C GLN A 198 -21.52 -2.73 11.54
N ALA A 199 -22.49 -2.38 10.71
CA ALA A 199 -23.55 -3.31 10.29
C ALA A 199 -22.96 -4.51 9.54
N LYS A 200 -22.01 -4.27 8.64
CA LYS A 200 -21.31 -5.32 7.91
C LYS A 200 -20.48 -6.25 8.80
N LEU A 201 -19.81 -5.69 9.81
CA LEU A 201 -19.07 -6.47 10.80
C LEU A 201 -20.00 -7.37 11.62
N MET A 202 -21.20 -6.89 11.98
CA MET A 202 -22.19 -7.74 12.64
C MET A 202 -22.69 -8.89 11.75
N GLU A 203 -22.90 -8.63 10.46
CA GLU A 203 -23.21 -9.67 9.48
C GLU A 203 -22.10 -10.73 9.43
N PHE A 204 -20.85 -10.32 9.26
CA PHE A 204 -19.70 -11.22 9.23
C PHE A 204 -19.47 -11.97 10.54
N LEU A 205 -19.72 -11.33 11.69
CA LEU A 205 -19.65 -12.01 12.98
C LEU A 205 -20.65 -13.16 13.06
N ASN A 206 -21.79 -13.07 12.37
CA ASN A 206 -22.79 -14.13 12.35
C ASN A 206 -22.49 -15.21 11.29
N THR A 207 -21.92 -14.84 10.14
CA THR A 207 -21.75 -15.75 8.99
C THR A 207 -20.36 -16.37 8.87
N TRP A 208 -19.29 -15.73 9.34
CA TRP A 208 -17.94 -16.26 9.22
C TRP A 208 -17.66 -17.35 10.23
N GLU A 209 -16.96 -18.41 9.84
CA GLU A 209 -16.67 -19.55 10.71
C GLU A 209 -15.29 -19.48 11.38
N GLY A 210 -15.17 -20.16 12.52
CA GLY A 210 -13.91 -20.37 13.23
C GLY A 210 -13.07 -19.12 13.46
N ASP A 211 -11.79 -19.24 13.19
CA ASP A 211 -10.74 -18.25 13.47
C ASP A 211 -10.92 -16.94 12.70
N TYR A 212 -11.66 -16.97 11.58
CA TYR A 212 -11.93 -15.77 10.80
C TYR A 212 -12.72 -14.73 11.59
N LYS A 213 -13.49 -15.15 12.60
CA LYS A 213 -14.18 -14.22 13.51
C LYS A 213 -13.19 -13.31 14.25
N GLY A 214 -11.95 -13.75 14.46
CA GLY A 214 -10.93 -12.92 15.09
C GLY A 214 -10.64 -11.62 14.32
N TRP A 215 -10.64 -11.68 12.99
CA TRP A 215 -10.48 -10.50 12.13
C TRP A 215 -11.67 -9.55 12.25
N VAL A 216 -12.89 -10.09 12.28
CA VAL A 216 -14.11 -9.31 12.48
C VAL A 216 -14.08 -8.60 13.84
N ILE A 217 -13.77 -9.34 14.91
CA ILE A 217 -13.72 -8.79 16.28
C ILE A 217 -12.63 -7.73 16.41
N ALA A 218 -11.47 -7.93 15.78
CA ALA A 218 -10.42 -6.91 15.71
C ALA A 218 -10.92 -5.63 15.00
N ALA A 219 -11.61 -5.78 13.88
CA ALA A 219 -12.20 -4.66 13.14
C ALA A 219 -13.27 -3.93 13.97
N MET A 220 -14.08 -4.64 14.76
CA MET A 220 -15.05 -4.05 15.70
C MET A 220 -14.35 -3.20 16.78
N ALA A 221 -13.20 -3.66 17.28
CA ALA A 221 -12.39 -2.93 18.26
C ALA A 221 -11.90 -1.59 17.67
N MET A 222 -11.36 -1.62 16.46
CA MET A 222 -10.87 -0.43 15.74
C MET A 222 -12.00 0.56 15.42
N GLN A 223 -13.22 0.06 15.22
CA GLN A 223 -14.42 0.87 14.99
C GLN A 223 -15.06 1.43 16.27
N HIS A 224 -14.49 1.12 17.45
CA HIS A 224 -15.03 1.48 18.76
C HIS A 224 -16.50 1.10 18.92
N MET A 225 -16.86 -0.11 18.46
CA MET A 225 -18.23 -0.59 18.56
C MET A 225 -18.66 -0.77 20.02
N GLY A 226 -19.89 -0.35 20.32
CA GLY A 226 -20.51 -0.49 21.64
C GLY A 226 -21.52 -1.63 21.71
N ASN A 227 -21.89 -2.00 22.93
CA ASN A 227 -22.89 -3.03 23.25
C ASN A 227 -22.51 -4.41 22.69
N LEU A 228 -21.23 -4.76 22.78
CA LEU A 228 -20.65 -5.96 22.21
C LEU A 228 -20.82 -7.21 23.10
N SER A 229 -21.00 -7.04 24.41
CA SER A 229 -21.08 -8.15 25.38
C SER A 229 -22.04 -9.27 24.99
N PRO A 230 -23.29 -9.00 24.56
CA PRO A 230 -24.25 -10.05 24.19
C PRO A 230 -23.76 -10.93 23.03
N PHE A 231 -22.90 -10.38 22.16
CA PHE A 231 -22.43 -11.05 20.96
C PHE A 231 -21.07 -11.73 21.16
N LEU A 232 -20.18 -11.11 21.94
CA LEU A 232 -18.79 -11.55 22.04
C LEU A 232 -18.51 -12.51 23.20
N LYS A 233 -19.36 -12.53 24.24
CA LYS A 233 -19.11 -13.35 25.45
C LYS A 233 -18.84 -14.83 25.12
N LYS A 234 -19.60 -15.42 24.20
CA LYS A 234 -19.44 -16.82 23.79
C LYS A 234 -18.10 -17.13 23.11
N TYR A 235 -17.43 -16.12 22.55
CA TYR A 235 -16.13 -16.26 21.90
C TYR A 235 -14.96 -16.08 22.88
N ALA A 236 -15.21 -15.61 24.11
CA ALA A 236 -14.17 -15.49 25.14
C ALA A 236 -13.67 -16.85 25.66
N GLU A 237 -14.48 -17.90 25.50
CA GLU A 237 -14.13 -19.28 25.85
C GLU A 237 -13.33 -19.99 24.75
N VAL A 238 -13.21 -19.38 23.57
CA VAL A 238 -12.46 -19.92 22.44
C VAL A 238 -11.02 -19.42 22.57
N GLU A 239 -10.08 -20.33 22.85
CA GLU A 239 -8.70 -20.01 23.26
C GLU A 239 -8.02 -18.98 22.34
N ASN A 240 -8.09 -19.18 21.03
CA ASN A 240 -7.46 -18.30 20.05
C ASN A 240 -8.23 -16.99 19.76
N LEU A 241 -9.47 -16.85 20.26
CA LEU A 241 -10.26 -15.62 20.13
C LEU A 241 -10.34 -14.80 21.42
N ARG A 242 -9.99 -15.39 22.58
CA ARG A 242 -10.15 -14.75 23.89
C ARG A 242 -9.47 -13.39 23.97
N ASP A 243 -8.21 -13.30 23.56
CA ASP A 243 -7.45 -12.05 23.64
C ASP A 243 -8.02 -10.95 22.72
N VAL A 244 -8.51 -11.30 21.53
CA VAL A 244 -9.13 -10.31 20.63
C VAL A 244 -10.51 -9.87 21.11
N VAL A 245 -11.28 -10.77 21.74
CA VAL A 245 -12.55 -10.43 22.41
C VAL A 245 -12.33 -9.44 23.54
N ILE A 246 -11.36 -9.71 24.43
CA ILE A 246 -11.02 -8.80 25.54
C ILE A 246 -10.62 -7.43 25.00
N ARG A 247 -9.77 -7.37 23.97
CA ARG A 247 -9.38 -6.10 23.34
C ARG A 247 -10.57 -5.34 22.77
N ALA A 248 -11.48 -6.00 22.06
CA ALA A 248 -12.67 -5.34 21.51
C ALA A 248 -13.57 -4.76 22.60
N LEU A 249 -13.80 -5.52 23.68
CA LEU A 249 -14.60 -5.06 24.82
C LEU A 249 -13.94 -3.90 25.59
N LEU A 250 -12.61 -3.88 25.70
CA LEU A 250 -11.88 -2.76 26.33
C LEU A 250 -11.94 -1.46 25.51
N HIS A 251 -11.98 -1.55 24.18
CA HIS A 251 -12.06 -0.40 23.28
C HIS A 251 -13.49 0.08 23.02
N SER A 252 -14.50 -0.62 23.58
CA SER A 252 -15.90 -0.26 23.50
C SER A 252 -16.22 0.97 24.37
N PRO A 253 -17.09 1.89 23.88
CA PRO A 253 -17.59 3.01 24.69
C PRO A 253 -18.61 2.57 25.76
N THR A 254 -19.10 1.32 25.72
CA THR A 254 -20.14 0.84 26.64
C THR A 254 -19.52 0.35 27.96
N LYS A 255 -19.92 0.94 29.09
CA LYS A 255 -19.41 0.58 30.44
C LYS A 255 -19.54 -0.91 30.77
N ALA A 256 -20.62 -1.55 30.35
CA ALA A 256 -20.85 -2.98 30.58
C ALA A 256 -19.83 -3.86 29.84
N ASP A 257 -19.43 -3.49 28.63
CA ASP A 257 -18.40 -4.20 27.85
C ASP A 257 -17.06 -4.13 28.56
N VAL A 258 -16.65 -2.93 29.00
CA VAL A 258 -15.40 -2.73 29.74
C VAL A 258 -15.40 -3.50 31.06
N ALA A 259 -16.54 -3.57 31.76
CA ALA A 259 -16.66 -4.35 32.99
C ALA A 259 -16.48 -5.85 32.74
N LEU A 260 -17.11 -6.40 31.69
CA LEU A 260 -16.94 -7.79 31.29
C LEU A 260 -15.48 -8.09 30.90
N ALA A 261 -14.84 -7.20 30.14
CA ALA A 261 -13.43 -7.38 29.74
C ALA A 261 -12.51 -7.53 30.97
N LYS A 262 -12.65 -6.63 31.96
CA LYS A 262 -11.88 -6.68 33.21
C LYS A 262 -12.14 -7.92 34.04
N GLN A 263 -13.33 -8.52 33.94
CA GLN A 263 -13.63 -9.80 34.55
C GLN A 263 -12.86 -10.92 33.84
N LEU A 264 -12.97 -11.00 32.51
CA LEU A 264 -12.31 -12.02 31.69
C LEU A 264 -10.78 -12.00 31.82
N GLU A 265 -10.18 -10.82 32.00
CA GLU A 265 -8.75 -10.66 32.28
C GLU A 265 -8.33 -11.26 33.63
N LYS A 266 -9.18 -11.17 34.66
CA LYS A 266 -8.87 -11.74 35.99
C LYS A 266 -8.96 -13.26 35.99
N GLU A 267 -9.85 -13.81 35.18
CA GLU A 267 -10.03 -15.25 34.98
C GLU A 267 -8.90 -15.89 34.14
N LYS A 268 -7.98 -15.09 33.59
CA LYS A 268 -6.77 -15.57 32.91
C LYS A 268 -5.68 -16.08 33.88
N LYS A 269 -5.90 -15.95 35.19
CA LYS A 269 -5.02 -16.44 36.27
C LYS A 269 -5.41 -17.84 36.71
#